data_AF-A0A7Y1STG8-F1
#
_entry.id   AF-A0A7Y1STG8-F1
#
_cell.length_a   1.000
_cell.length_b   1.000
_cell.length_c   1.000
_cell.angle_alpha   90.00
_cell.angle_beta   90.00
_cell.angle_gamma   90.00
#
_symmetry.space_group_name_H-M   'P 1'
#
loop_
_entity.id
_entity.type
_entity.pdbx_description
1 polymer ?
#
loop_
_entity_poly.entity_id
_entity_poly.type
_entity_poly.pdbx_seq_one_letter_code
_entity_poly.pdbx_strand_id
1 'polypeptide(L)'
;MNWQRMASGALVVVAGIVLIASAFMNNLFEVGPAFEEMIDDFRPLLTDEALETAKADIGGLGAVADEFENAVIPGMSQQLGMDPAQFGGFLSENFPAVAQGVAALPEISTTFSGLIGTLEAEQGRFASADAIPTESLPATTVPWGMLGAGVLAVIIGLVMFGRLRLGSLLALVLGVGLVAVSAFLSLPQKAADADQLNTNLEPVYTAELVAGAEGALQVVGAMGNDLQSAMLPALAQQLQMEPDQLVGFIGENFPAMGGVMANMDATMGRFQGMVTSFDANLDNYEVLKPVKFVPIIWTMIIVGIALVVFGAWGFIASSEE
;
A
#
# COMPACT_ATOMS: atom_id res chain seq x y z
N MET A 1 31.69 -19.63 41.70
CA MET A 1 32.23 -19.57 40.33
C MET A 1 31.48 -20.43 39.31
N ASN A 2 31.39 -21.77 39.43
CA ASN A 2 30.73 -22.60 38.38
C ASN A 2 29.26 -22.22 38.10
N TRP A 3 28.49 -21.85 39.12
CA TRP A 3 27.08 -21.47 38.95
C TRP A 3 26.88 -20.20 38.13
N GLN A 4 27.72 -19.17 38.29
CA GLN A 4 27.63 -17.91 37.53
C GLN A 4 27.93 -18.11 36.05
N ARG A 5 28.94 -18.96 35.76
CA ARG A 5 29.28 -19.40 34.39
C ARG A 5 28.10 -20.12 33.74
N MET A 6 27.50 -21.06 34.48
CA MET A 6 26.35 -21.82 33.99
C MET A 6 25.12 -20.93 33.78
N ALA A 7 24.83 -20.04 34.72
CA ALA A 7 23.68 -19.14 34.65
C ALA A 7 23.79 -18.14 33.49
N SER A 8 24.93 -17.45 33.36
CA SER A 8 25.15 -16.47 32.29
C SER A 8 25.11 -17.11 30.90
N GLY A 9 25.80 -18.25 30.71
CA GLY A 9 25.77 -19.01 29.46
C GLY A 9 24.36 -19.50 29.11
N ALA A 10 23.62 -20.04 30.08
CA ALA A 10 22.24 -20.48 29.87
C ALA A 10 21.30 -19.33 29.48
N LEU A 11 21.44 -18.16 30.11
CA LEU A 11 20.62 -16.98 29.79
C LEU A 11 20.90 -16.45 28.38
N VAL A 12 22.16 -16.47 27.94
CA VAL A 12 22.55 -16.11 26.57
C VAL A 12 21.98 -17.11 25.55
N VAL A 13 22.00 -18.41 25.86
CA VAL A 13 21.35 -19.44 25.03
C VAL A 13 19.84 -19.19 24.92
N VAL A 14 19.16 -18.94 26.05
CA VAL A 14 17.72 -18.64 26.05
C VAL A 14 17.42 -17.40 25.22
N ALA A 15 18.22 -16.34 25.35
CA ALA A 15 18.06 -15.13 24.55
C ALA A 15 18.19 -15.41 23.03
N GLY A 16 19.16 -16.25 22.64
CA GLY A 16 19.29 -16.71 21.26
C GLY A 16 18.09 -17.53 20.76
N ILE A 17 17.58 -18.44 21.59
CA ILE A 17 16.38 -19.23 21.28
C ILE A 17 15.16 -18.32 21.08
N VAL A 18 15.00 -17.27 21.90
CA VAL A 18 13.91 -16.29 21.76
C VAL A 18 13.94 -15.60 20.40
N LEU A 19 15.11 -15.19 19.89
CA LEU A 19 15.24 -14.60 18.55
C LEU A 19 14.84 -15.57 17.45
N ILE A 20 15.35 -16.80 17.51
CA ILE A 20 15.04 -17.87 16.55
C ILE A 20 13.53 -18.11 16.56
N ALA A 21 12.95 -18.33 17.73
CA ALA A 21 11.53 -18.57 17.89
C ALA A 21 10.70 -17.39 17.38
N SER A 22 11.11 -16.14 17.64
CA SER A 22 10.43 -14.95 17.14
C SER A 22 10.35 -14.90 15.61
N ALA A 23 11.42 -15.29 14.91
CA ALA A 23 11.42 -15.32 13.45
C ALA A 23 10.39 -16.33 12.88
N PHE A 24 10.25 -17.50 13.51
CA PHE A 24 9.29 -18.53 13.09
C PHE A 24 7.86 -18.26 13.56
N MET A 25 7.68 -17.83 14.81
CA MET A 25 6.34 -17.58 15.40
C MET A 25 5.61 -16.44 14.70
N ASN A 26 6.34 -15.46 14.15
CA ASN A 26 5.77 -14.36 13.38
C ASN A 26 5.77 -14.60 11.86
N ASN A 27 6.08 -15.84 11.43
CA ASN A 27 6.12 -16.23 10.03
C ASN A 27 6.96 -15.32 9.12
N LEU A 28 8.07 -14.78 9.63
CA LEU A 28 8.83 -13.72 8.96
C LEU A 28 9.41 -14.14 7.60
N PHE A 29 9.54 -15.44 7.35
CA PHE A 29 10.00 -15.98 6.07
C PHE A 29 8.95 -15.91 4.95
N GLU A 30 7.66 -15.82 5.29
CA GLU A 30 6.56 -15.62 4.33
C GLU A 30 6.17 -14.14 4.25
N VAL A 31 6.18 -13.47 5.41
CA VAL A 31 5.89 -12.03 5.56
C VAL A 31 6.93 -11.17 4.84
N GLY A 32 8.22 -11.54 4.88
CA GLY A 32 9.29 -10.79 4.22
C GLY A 32 9.06 -10.63 2.70
N PRO A 33 8.90 -11.73 1.95
CA PRO A 33 8.57 -11.67 0.53
C PRO A 33 7.25 -10.94 0.22
N ALA A 34 6.18 -11.24 0.97
CA ALA A 34 4.87 -10.61 0.75
C ALA A 34 4.92 -9.09 0.97
N PHE A 35 5.67 -8.63 1.98
CA PHE A 35 5.89 -7.21 2.22
C PHE A 35 6.68 -6.56 1.07
N GLU A 36 7.75 -7.22 0.61
CA GLU A 36 8.60 -6.71 -0.46
C GLU A 36 7.85 -6.56 -1.78
N GLU A 37 7.09 -7.59 -2.19
CA GLU A 37 6.27 -7.56 -3.40
C GLU A 37 5.20 -6.46 -3.33
N MET A 38 4.49 -6.35 -2.20
CA MET A 38 3.50 -5.31 -1.99
C MET A 38 4.11 -3.90 -2.06
N ILE A 39 5.25 -3.69 -1.43
CA ILE A 39 5.95 -2.40 -1.49
C ILE A 39 6.41 -2.08 -2.92
N ASP A 40 6.98 -3.03 -3.64
CA ASP A 40 7.48 -2.81 -5.00
C ASP A 40 6.36 -2.44 -5.97
N ASP A 41 5.19 -3.08 -5.85
CA ASP A 41 4.02 -2.81 -6.69
C ASP A 41 3.36 -1.47 -6.35
N PHE A 42 3.33 -1.08 -5.07
CA PHE A 42 2.73 0.20 -4.66
C PHE A 42 3.67 1.40 -4.81
N ARG A 43 5.00 1.21 -4.85
CA ARG A 43 5.98 2.30 -4.98
C ARG A 43 5.69 3.24 -6.16
N PRO A 44 5.43 2.78 -7.40
CA PRO A 44 5.11 3.69 -8.51
C PRO A 44 3.77 4.41 -8.34
N LEU A 45 2.81 3.79 -7.63
CA LEU A 45 1.45 4.32 -7.43
C LEU A 45 1.37 5.40 -6.35
N LEU A 46 2.32 5.40 -5.40
CA LEU A 46 2.36 6.32 -4.26
C LEU A 46 3.31 7.50 -4.45
N THR A 47 3.77 7.76 -5.67
CA THR A 47 4.54 8.97 -5.99
C THR A 47 3.63 10.21 -5.95
N ASP A 48 4.21 11.38 -5.65
CA ASP A 48 3.46 12.65 -5.67
C ASP A 48 2.77 12.88 -7.01
N GLU A 49 3.48 12.61 -8.12
CA GLU A 49 2.96 12.74 -9.48
C GLU A 49 1.81 11.77 -9.75
N ALA A 50 1.93 10.51 -9.33
CA ALA A 50 0.86 9.51 -9.50
C ALA A 50 -0.39 9.88 -8.70
N LEU A 51 -0.24 10.31 -7.45
CA LEU A 51 -1.36 10.72 -6.60
C LEU A 51 -2.02 12.02 -7.10
N GLU A 52 -1.24 13.01 -7.52
CA GLU A 52 -1.77 14.24 -8.11
C GLU A 52 -2.53 13.96 -9.41
N THR A 53 -1.98 13.09 -10.26
CA THR A 53 -2.64 12.65 -11.49
C THR A 53 -3.95 11.92 -11.20
N ALA A 54 -3.95 10.98 -10.25
CA ALA A 54 -5.15 10.24 -9.85
C ALA A 54 -6.24 11.17 -9.29
N LYS A 55 -5.86 12.20 -8.51
CA LYS A 55 -6.78 13.24 -8.04
C LYS A 55 -7.36 14.05 -9.20
N ALA A 56 -6.53 14.46 -10.15
CA ALA A 56 -6.99 15.19 -11.32
C ALA A 56 -7.95 14.35 -12.15
N ASP A 57 -7.68 13.06 -12.32
CA ASP A 57 -8.54 12.10 -13.02
C ASP A 57 -9.92 11.98 -12.35
N ILE A 58 -9.97 11.74 -11.03
CA ILE A 58 -11.24 11.66 -10.29
C ILE A 58 -11.98 12.99 -10.27
N GLY A 59 -11.25 14.11 -10.13
CA GLY A 59 -11.82 15.45 -10.22
C GLY A 59 -12.45 15.72 -11.59
N GLY A 60 -11.81 15.26 -12.67
CA GLY A 60 -12.34 15.32 -14.03
C GLY A 60 -13.63 14.54 -14.19
N LEU A 61 -13.71 13.32 -13.66
CA LEU A 61 -14.93 12.51 -13.66
C LEU A 61 -16.08 13.17 -12.87
N GLY A 62 -15.77 13.79 -11.72
CA GLY A 62 -16.75 14.56 -10.95
C GLY A 62 -17.26 15.78 -11.72
N ALA A 63 -16.36 16.52 -12.36
CA ALA A 63 -16.72 17.66 -13.20
C ALA A 63 -17.57 17.26 -14.40
N VAL A 64 -17.35 16.07 -14.99
CA VAL A 64 -18.22 15.53 -16.05
C VAL A 64 -19.62 15.26 -15.52
N ALA A 65 -19.77 14.66 -14.33
CA ALA A 65 -21.10 14.42 -13.76
C ALA A 65 -21.87 15.74 -13.56
N ASP A 66 -21.21 16.74 -12.97
CA ASP A 66 -21.79 18.07 -12.73
C ASP A 66 -22.14 18.79 -14.03
N GLU A 67 -21.22 18.79 -15.01
CA GLU A 67 -21.44 19.42 -16.31
C GLU A 67 -22.52 18.70 -17.11
N PHE A 68 -22.60 17.38 -16.99
CA PHE A 68 -23.60 16.59 -17.69
C PHE A 68 -25.02 16.97 -17.26
N GLU A 69 -25.27 17.05 -15.95
CA GLU A 69 -26.57 17.42 -15.41
C GLU A 69 -26.91 18.89 -15.66
N ASN A 70 -25.96 19.79 -15.43
CA ASN A 70 -26.24 21.23 -15.41
C ASN A 70 -26.09 21.92 -16.76
N ALA A 71 -25.32 21.34 -17.70
CA ALA A 71 -25.01 21.96 -18.98
C ALA A 71 -25.30 21.05 -20.19
N VAL A 72 -24.84 19.80 -20.20
CA VAL A 72 -25.02 18.90 -21.35
C VAL A 72 -26.50 18.59 -21.57
N ILE A 73 -27.23 18.15 -20.54
CA ILE A 73 -28.67 17.84 -20.68
C ILE A 73 -29.46 19.07 -21.17
N PRO A 74 -29.38 20.26 -20.53
CA PRO A 74 -30.10 21.43 -21.02
C PRO A 74 -29.64 21.86 -22.41
N GLY A 75 -28.32 21.91 -22.66
CA GLY A 75 -27.75 22.35 -23.93
C GLY A 75 -28.15 21.45 -25.10
N MET A 76 -28.02 20.13 -24.93
CA MET A 76 -28.41 19.16 -25.96
C MET A 76 -29.93 19.11 -26.15
N SER A 77 -30.72 19.23 -25.07
CA SER A 77 -32.18 19.31 -25.20
C SER A 77 -32.61 20.51 -26.04
N GLN A 78 -31.98 21.68 -25.82
CA GLN A 78 -32.28 22.90 -26.58
C GLN A 78 -31.93 22.75 -28.06
N GLN A 79 -30.79 22.14 -28.37
CA GLN A 79 -30.35 21.91 -29.76
C GLN A 79 -31.25 20.90 -30.49
N LEU A 80 -31.74 19.88 -29.78
CA LEU A 80 -32.62 18.86 -30.35
C LEU A 80 -34.11 19.25 -30.36
N GLY A 81 -34.46 20.41 -29.78
CA GLY A 81 -35.85 20.85 -29.65
C GLY A 81 -36.68 19.95 -28.72
N MET A 82 -36.02 19.28 -27.77
CA MET A 82 -36.62 18.43 -26.74
C MET A 82 -36.59 19.15 -25.39
N ASP A 83 -37.46 18.78 -24.45
CA ASP A 83 -37.28 19.20 -23.06
C ASP A 83 -36.24 18.32 -22.32
N PRO A 84 -35.65 18.79 -21.20
CA PRO A 84 -34.63 18.03 -20.47
C PRO A 84 -35.05 16.64 -20.01
N ALA A 85 -36.32 16.45 -19.63
CA ALA A 85 -36.81 15.15 -19.17
C ALA A 85 -36.98 14.18 -20.35
N GLN A 86 -37.42 14.68 -21.50
CA GLN A 86 -37.44 13.92 -22.76
C GLN A 86 -36.04 13.48 -23.17
N PHE A 87 -35.05 14.38 -23.10
CA PHE A 87 -33.67 14.04 -23.45
C PHE A 87 -33.09 12.99 -22.49
N GLY A 88 -33.31 13.13 -21.18
CA GLY A 88 -32.90 12.12 -20.19
C GLY A 88 -33.56 10.75 -20.43
N GLY A 89 -34.84 10.73 -20.80
CA GLY A 89 -35.54 9.51 -21.20
C GLY A 89 -34.97 8.89 -22.48
N PHE A 90 -34.69 9.71 -23.48
CA PHE A 90 -34.03 9.29 -24.73
C PHE A 90 -32.66 8.66 -24.46
N LEU A 91 -31.84 9.27 -23.59
CA LEU A 91 -30.54 8.71 -23.21
C LEU A 91 -30.69 7.38 -22.47
N SER A 92 -31.64 7.29 -21.55
CA SER A 92 -31.88 6.05 -20.78
C SER A 92 -32.35 4.89 -21.66
N GLU A 93 -33.14 5.18 -22.70
CA GLU A 93 -33.68 4.17 -23.62
C GLU A 93 -32.69 3.76 -24.72
N ASN A 94 -31.92 4.72 -25.25
CA ASN A 94 -31.05 4.49 -26.42
C ASN A 94 -29.57 4.29 -26.05
N PHE A 95 -29.12 4.83 -24.91
CA PHE A 95 -27.73 4.77 -24.44
C PHE A 95 -27.68 4.39 -22.96
N PRO A 96 -28.15 3.18 -22.60
CA PRO A 96 -28.34 2.79 -21.21
C PRO A 96 -27.03 2.79 -20.41
N ALA A 97 -25.88 2.52 -21.04
CA ALA A 97 -24.59 2.55 -20.34
C ALA A 97 -24.16 3.98 -20.00
N VAL A 98 -24.47 4.97 -20.85
CA VAL A 98 -24.23 6.39 -20.53
C VAL A 98 -25.10 6.82 -19.36
N ALA A 99 -26.39 6.52 -19.40
CA ALA A 99 -27.31 6.86 -18.32
C ALA A 99 -26.90 6.20 -16.98
N GLN A 100 -26.52 4.92 -17.02
CA GLN A 100 -26.02 4.22 -15.84
C GLN A 100 -24.70 4.81 -15.32
N GLY A 101 -23.75 5.09 -16.22
CA GLY A 101 -22.45 5.65 -15.86
C GLY A 101 -22.59 6.99 -15.16
N VAL A 102 -23.31 7.94 -15.77
CA VAL A 102 -23.56 9.27 -15.20
C VAL A 102 -24.20 9.17 -13.82
N ALA A 103 -25.18 8.28 -13.64
CA ALA A 103 -25.83 8.08 -12.33
C ALA A 103 -24.88 7.50 -11.27
N ALA A 104 -23.89 6.69 -11.68
CA ALA A 104 -22.91 6.07 -10.77
C ALA A 104 -21.70 6.98 -10.46
N LEU A 105 -21.39 7.96 -11.33
CA LEU A 105 -20.20 8.80 -11.21
C LEU A 105 -20.04 9.51 -9.85
N PRO A 106 -21.08 10.07 -9.21
CA PRO A 106 -20.91 10.73 -7.91
C PRO A 106 -20.42 9.79 -6.80
N GLU A 107 -20.98 8.57 -6.76
CA GLU A 107 -20.60 7.54 -5.77
C GLU A 107 -19.20 6.99 -6.05
N ILE A 108 -18.89 6.72 -7.32
CA ILE A 108 -17.56 6.30 -7.79
C ILE A 108 -16.53 7.36 -7.40
N SER A 109 -16.76 8.62 -7.77
CA SER A 109 -15.85 9.73 -7.49
C SER A 109 -15.63 9.93 -5.99
N THR A 110 -16.70 9.85 -5.17
CA THR A 110 -16.58 9.94 -3.70
C THR A 110 -15.73 8.82 -3.14
N THR A 111 -15.96 7.58 -3.58
CA THR A 111 -15.24 6.39 -3.09
C THR A 111 -13.76 6.45 -3.46
N PHE A 112 -13.42 6.71 -4.72
CA PHE A 112 -12.03 6.82 -5.16
C PHE A 112 -11.32 8.05 -4.59
N SER A 113 -12.01 9.18 -4.43
CA SER A 113 -11.43 10.36 -3.74
C SER A 113 -11.07 10.04 -2.29
N GLY A 114 -11.94 9.30 -1.59
CA GLY A 114 -11.66 8.82 -0.24
C GLY A 114 -10.44 7.92 -0.19
N LEU A 115 -10.36 6.93 -1.10
CA LEU A 115 -9.20 6.04 -1.21
C LEU A 115 -7.90 6.82 -1.47
N ILE A 116 -7.89 7.70 -2.48
CA ILE A 116 -6.70 8.50 -2.81
C ILE A 116 -6.30 9.41 -1.65
N GLY A 117 -7.28 9.99 -0.94
CA GLY A 117 -7.02 10.78 0.28
C GLY A 117 -6.37 9.95 1.39
N THR A 118 -6.80 8.70 1.58
CA THR A 118 -6.15 7.78 2.51
C THR A 118 -4.72 7.44 2.04
N LEU A 119 -4.51 7.13 0.77
CA LEU A 119 -3.18 6.82 0.23
C LEU A 119 -2.21 7.99 0.37
N GLU A 120 -2.67 9.22 0.12
CA GLU A 120 -1.87 10.43 0.33
C GLU A 120 -1.52 10.64 1.81
N ALA A 121 -2.49 10.49 2.72
CA ALA A 121 -2.24 10.63 4.15
C ALA A 121 -1.23 9.60 4.68
N GLU A 122 -1.20 8.42 4.05
CA GLU A 122 -0.33 7.30 4.43
C GLU A 122 1.00 7.25 3.66
N GLN A 123 1.18 8.09 2.63
CA GLN A 123 2.38 8.11 1.78
C GLN A 123 3.68 8.20 2.59
N GLY A 124 3.72 9.06 3.62
CA GLY A 124 4.88 9.20 4.48
C GLY A 124 5.18 7.94 5.31
N ARG A 125 4.15 7.20 5.74
CA ARG A 125 4.33 5.93 6.45
C ARG A 125 4.75 4.82 5.50
N PHE A 126 4.21 4.82 4.28
CA PHE A 126 4.65 3.92 3.23
C PHE A 126 6.14 4.11 2.93
N ALA A 127 6.62 5.34 2.75
CA ALA A 127 8.04 5.62 2.54
C ALA A 127 8.91 5.16 3.73
N SER A 128 8.41 5.32 4.98
CA SER A 128 9.08 4.81 6.19
C SER A 128 9.16 3.27 6.20
N ALA A 129 8.10 2.61 5.75
CA ALA A 129 7.98 1.15 5.67
C ALA A 129 8.82 0.57 4.51
N ASP A 130 8.83 1.18 3.33
CA ASP A 130 9.68 0.84 2.17
C ASP A 130 11.17 0.87 2.54
N ALA A 131 11.55 1.76 3.47
CA ALA A 131 12.91 1.81 3.97
C ALA A 131 13.28 0.68 4.96
N ILE A 132 12.45 -0.35 5.17
CA ILE A 132 12.74 -1.50 6.06
C ILE A 132 13.45 -2.63 5.28
N PRO A 133 14.62 -3.13 5.75
CA PRO A 133 15.45 -2.61 6.84
C PRO A 133 16.29 -1.39 6.41
N THR A 134 16.63 -1.32 5.12
CA THR A 134 17.23 -0.17 4.43
C THR A 134 16.79 -0.21 2.97
N GLU A 135 16.77 0.93 2.27
CA GLU A 135 16.44 1.03 0.82
C GLU A 135 17.23 0.07 -0.10
N SER A 136 18.38 -0.43 0.36
CA SER A 136 19.28 -1.29 -0.43
C SER A 136 19.22 -2.78 -0.07
N LEU A 137 18.43 -3.15 0.94
CA LEU A 137 18.37 -4.53 1.44
C LEU A 137 16.94 -5.05 1.34
N PRO A 138 16.73 -6.24 0.73
CA PRO A 138 15.44 -6.91 0.68
C PRO A 138 14.83 -7.09 2.08
N ALA A 139 13.50 -6.97 2.22
CA ALA A 139 12.82 -7.24 3.49
C ALA A 139 12.98 -8.72 3.91
N THR A 140 13.16 -9.60 2.92
CA THR A 140 13.56 -11.00 3.13
C THR A 140 14.86 -11.19 3.92
N THR A 141 15.73 -10.18 4.03
CA THR A 141 16.95 -10.27 4.83
C THR A 141 16.70 -10.22 6.34
N VAL A 142 15.59 -9.62 6.78
CA VAL A 142 15.22 -9.48 8.20
C VAL A 142 15.11 -10.83 8.93
N PRO A 143 14.31 -11.82 8.44
CA PRO A 143 14.22 -13.13 9.09
C PRO A 143 15.57 -13.85 9.18
N TRP A 144 16.40 -13.76 8.13
CA TRP A 144 17.74 -14.36 8.13
C TRP A 144 18.69 -13.67 9.11
N GLY A 145 18.62 -12.35 9.23
CA GLY A 145 19.37 -11.57 10.22
C GLY A 145 19.01 -11.98 11.65
N MET A 146 17.71 -12.10 11.95
CA MET A 146 17.23 -12.56 13.26
C MET A 146 17.66 -14.00 13.56
N LEU A 147 17.50 -14.91 12.59
CA LEU A 147 17.91 -16.30 12.73
C LEU A 147 19.42 -16.41 12.97
N GLY A 148 20.23 -15.72 12.16
CA GLY A 148 21.68 -15.70 12.29
C GLY A 148 22.14 -15.16 13.64
N ALA A 149 21.58 -14.03 14.09
CA ALA A 149 21.87 -13.46 15.40
C ALA A 149 21.49 -14.41 16.54
N GLY A 150 20.33 -15.07 16.44
CA GLY A 150 19.87 -16.07 17.41
C GLY A 150 20.80 -17.29 17.49
N VAL A 151 21.20 -17.86 16.35
CA VAL A 151 22.15 -18.98 16.29
C VAL A 151 23.51 -18.58 16.86
N LEU A 152 24.02 -17.40 16.52
CA LEU A 152 25.26 -16.88 17.07
C LEU A 152 25.18 -16.72 18.59
N ALA A 153 24.07 -16.18 19.12
CA ALA A 153 23.86 -16.06 20.56
C ALA A 153 23.86 -17.44 21.24
N VAL A 154 23.20 -18.45 20.67
CA VAL A 154 23.26 -19.83 21.20
C VAL A 154 24.69 -20.37 21.24
N ILE A 155 25.44 -20.23 20.15
CA ILE A 155 26.83 -20.68 20.07
C ILE A 155 27.69 -19.95 21.11
N ILE A 156 27.54 -18.62 21.23
CA ILE A 156 28.26 -17.81 22.22
C ILE A 156 27.95 -18.28 23.64
N GLY A 157 26.68 -18.51 23.97
CA GLY A 157 26.27 -19.03 25.27
C GLY A 157 26.86 -20.42 25.57
N LEU A 158 26.96 -21.29 24.56
CA LEU A 158 27.65 -22.57 24.68
C LEU A 158 29.16 -22.41 24.93
N VAL A 159 29.81 -21.47 24.25
CA VAL A 159 31.22 -21.14 24.46
C VAL A 159 31.47 -20.62 25.88
N MET A 160 30.54 -19.88 26.47
CA MET A 160 30.67 -19.37 27.85
C MET A 160 30.81 -20.47 28.91
N PHE A 161 30.25 -21.67 28.67
CA PHE A 161 30.47 -22.80 29.58
C PHE A 161 31.95 -23.22 29.63
N GLY A 162 32.65 -23.21 28.49
CA GLY A 162 34.07 -23.58 28.41
C GLY A 162 35.03 -22.41 28.63
N ARG A 163 34.79 -21.26 27.99
CA ARG A 163 35.65 -20.08 27.96
C ARG A 163 34.84 -18.81 28.26
N LEU A 164 34.55 -18.59 29.55
CA LEU A 164 33.66 -17.52 30.02
C LEU A 164 34.04 -16.15 29.47
N ARG A 165 35.31 -15.72 29.63
CA ARG A 165 35.75 -14.38 29.23
C ARG A 165 35.58 -14.09 27.74
N LEU A 166 35.90 -15.07 26.88
CA LEU A 166 35.75 -14.93 25.43
C LEU A 166 34.26 -14.87 25.05
N GLY A 167 33.46 -15.80 25.55
CA GLY A 167 32.02 -15.82 25.27
C GLY A 167 31.31 -14.57 25.78
N SER A 168 31.67 -14.06 26.97
CA SER A 168 31.15 -12.81 27.51
C SER A 168 31.46 -11.59 26.65
N LEU A 169 32.69 -11.49 26.12
CA LEU A 169 33.06 -10.41 25.21
C LEU A 169 32.28 -10.50 23.89
N LEU A 170 32.12 -11.70 23.34
CA LEU A 170 31.33 -11.91 22.12
C LEU A 170 29.85 -11.58 22.34
N ALA A 171 29.27 -11.95 23.49
CA ALA A 171 27.89 -11.62 23.85
C ALA A 171 27.70 -10.11 23.97
N LEU A 172 28.66 -9.40 24.58
CA LEU A 172 28.65 -7.94 24.66
C LEU A 172 28.66 -7.29 23.28
N VAL A 173 29.59 -7.72 22.40
CA VAL A 173 29.70 -7.16 21.05
C VAL A 173 28.42 -7.42 20.24
N LEU A 174 27.88 -8.63 20.28
CA LEU A 174 26.63 -8.97 19.59
C LEU A 174 25.45 -8.16 20.14
N GLY A 175 25.32 -8.09 21.47
CA GLY A 175 24.24 -7.35 22.14
C GLY A 175 24.28 -5.85 21.84
N VAL A 176 25.46 -5.23 21.93
CA VAL A 176 25.65 -3.82 21.55
C VAL A 176 25.34 -3.62 20.07
N GLY A 177 25.79 -4.52 19.20
CA GLY A 177 25.51 -4.47 17.76
C GLY A 177 24.01 -4.48 17.46
N LEU A 178 23.25 -5.39 18.06
CA LEU A 178 21.80 -5.48 17.86
C LEU A 178 21.07 -4.19 18.30
N VAL A 179 21.40 -3.65 19.47
CA VAL A 179 20.78 -2.41 19.97
C VAL A 179 21.19 -1.22 19.11
N ALA A 180 22.49 -1.08 18.79
CA ALA A 180 23.01 0.02 18.01
C ALA A 180 22.46 0.04 16.59
N VAL A 181 22.40 -1.10 15.89
CA VAL A 181 21.83 -1.22 14.55
C VAL A 181 20.35 -0.87 14.57
N SER A 182 19.59 -1.36 15.55
CA SER A 182 18.15 -1.06 15.67
C SER A 182 17.88 0.43 15.85
N ALA A 183 18.69 1.10 16.68
CA ALA A 183 18.59 2.53 16.91
C ALA A 183 19.05 3.35 15.70
N PHE A 184 20.18 2.97 15.10
CA PHE A 184 20.76 3.65 13.94
C PHE A 184 19.85 3.61 12.72
N LEU A 185 19.17 2.48 12.50
CA LEU A 185 18.22 2.29 11.40
C LEU A 185 16.80 2.74 11.73
N SER A 186 16.59 3.33 12.91
CA SER A 186 15.27 3.77 13.41
C SER A 186 14.16 2.71 13.31
N LEU A 187 14.52 1.42 13.43
CA LEU A 187 13.58 0.29 13.25
C LEU A 187 12.33 0.37 14.13
N PRO A 188 12.38 0.84 15.39
CA PRO A 188 11.17 0.97 16.21
C PRO A 188 10.14 1.95 15.61
N GLN A 189 10.61 3.05 15.02
CA GLN A 189 9.73 4.03 14.39
C GLN A 189 9.16 3.47 13.09
N LYS A 190 10.02 2.88 12.23
CA LYS A 190 9.57 2.26 10.97
C LYS A 190 8.55 1.14 11.20
N ALA A 191 8.77 0.31 12.22
CA ALA A 191 7.83 -0.72 12.61
C ALA A 191 6.49 -0.14 13.11
N ALA A 192 6.52 0.96 13.87
CA ALA A 192 5.30 1.64 14.28
C ALA A 192 4.56 2.27 13.10
N ASP A 193 5.29 2.82 12.13
CA ASP A 193 4.71 3.36 10.90
C ASP A 193 4.08 2.27 10.04
N ALA A 194 4.75 1.11 9.89
CA ALA A 194 4.19 -0.06 9.20
C ALA A 194 2.94 -0.62 9.90
N ASP A 195 2.94 -0.71 11.24
CA ASP A 195 1.76 -1.17 12.00
C ASP A 195 0.58 -0.19 11.89
N GLN A 196 0.86 1.11 11.88
CA GLN A 196 -0.17 2.15 11.72
C GLN A 196 -0.69 2.19 10.27
N LEU A 197 0.20 2.07 9.28
CA LEU A 197 -0.15 1.95 7.86
C LEU A 197 -1.10 0.77 7.66
N ASN A 198 -0.74 -0.41 8.16
CA ASN A 198 -1.59 -1.59 8.08
C ASN A 198 -2.98 -1.37 8.72
N THR A 199 -3.02 -0.71 9.89
CA THR A 199 -4.29 -0.38 10.59
C THR A 199 -5.15 0.60 9.79
N ASN A 200 -4.54 1.59 9.12
CA ASN A 200 -5.26 2.61 8.36
C ASN A 200 -5.67 2.11 6.97
N LEU A 201 -4.94 1.16 6.40
CA LEU A 201 -5.27 0.50 5.14
C LEU A 201 -6.33 -0.59 5.30
N GLU A 202 -6.46 -1.23 6.47
CA GLU A 202 -7.42 -2.32 6.69
C GLU A 202 -8.85 -2.04 6.23
N PRO A 203 -9.45 -0.85 6.48
CA PRO A 203 -10.80 -0.55 6.01
C PRO A 203 -10.91 -0.34 4.50
N VAL A 204 -9.80 0.03 3.84
CA VAL A 204 -9.77 0.41 2.41
C VAL A 204 -9.14 -0.66 1.52
N TYR A 205 -8.47 -1.65 2.11
CA TYR A 205 -7.78 -2.74 1.43
C TYR A 205 -8.54 -4.05 1.61
N THR A 206 -9.65 -4.19 0.88
CA THR A 206 -10.52 -5.37 0.97
C THR A 206 -10.89 -5.91 -0.41
N ALA A 207 -11.12 -7.22 -0.52
CA ALA A 207 -11.58 -7.84 -1.76
C ALA A 207 -12.91 -7.25 -2.26
N GLU A 208 -13.78 -6.82 -1.34
CA GLU A 208 -15.05 -6.16 -1.68
C GLU A 208 -14.82 -4.80 -2.34
N LEU A 209 -13.88 -3.99 -1.83
CA LEU A 209 -13.53 -2.71 -2.44
C LEU A 209 -12.83 -2.88 -3.79
N VAL A 210 -11.96 -3.87 -3.93
CA VAL A 210 -11.32 -4.20 -5.22
C VAL A 210 -12.37 -4.62 -6.25
N ALA A 211 -13.25 -5.56 -5.90
CA ALA A 211 -14.34 -5.98 -6.79
C ALA A 211 -15.31 -4.83 -7.12
N GLY A 212 -15.59 -3.95 -6.14
CA GLY A 212 -16.38 -2.74 -6.34
C GLY A 212 -15.70 -1.76 -7.31
N ALA A 213 -14.38 -1.58 -7.18
CA ALA A 213 -13.58 -0.75 -8.08
C ALA A 213 -13.53 -1.33 -9.51
N GLU A 214 -13.39 -2.65 -9.67
CA GLU A 214 -13.51 -3.31 -10.97
C GLU A 214 -14.90 -3.10 -11.59
N GLY A 215 -15.96 -3.25 -10.80
CA GLY A 215 -17.32 -2.97 -11.24
C GLY A 215 -17.51 -1.52 -11.68
N ALA A 216 -16.97 -0.57 -10.93
CA ALA A 216 -16.98 0.85 -11.28
C ALA A 216 -16.24 1.11 -12.60
N LEU A 217 -15.07 0.49 -12.80
CA LEU A 217 -14.32 0.60 -14.07
C LEU A 217 -15.08 0.00 -15.25
N GLN A 218 -15.79 -1.12 -15.05
CA GLN A 218 -16.64 -1.69 -16.10
C GLN A 218 -17.78 -0.76 -16.46
N VAL A 219 -18.42 -0.12 -15.48
CA VAL A 219 -19.51 0.86 -15.71
C VAL A 219 -18.99 2.09 -16.46
N VAL A 220 -17.87 2.68 -16.02
CA VAL A 220 -17.27 3.86 -16.68
C VAL A 220 -16.75 3.50 -18.08
N GLY A 221 -16.15 2.33 -18.25
CA GLY A 221 -15.69 1.83 -19.55
C GLY A 221 -16.85 1.58 -20.53
N ALA A 222 -17.95 0.99 -20.04
CA ALA A 222 -19.17 0.82 -20.83
C ALA A 222 -19.79 2.17 -21.23
N MET A 223 -19.86 3.12 -20.29
CA MET A 223 -20.29 4.50 -20.57
C MET A 223 -19.42 5.14 -21.66
N GLY A 224 -18.09 5.07 -21.54
CA GLY A 224 -17.17 5.65 -22.52
C GLY A 224 -17.34 5.04 -23.91
N ASN A 225 -17.47 3.71 -23.98
CA ASN A 225 -17.68 3.00 -25.24
C ASN A 225 -19.04 3.33 -25.88
N ASP A 226 -20.12 3.35 -25.11
CA ASP A 226 -21.47 3.67 -25.61
C ASP A 226 -21.57 5.14 -26.03
N LEU A 227 -20.93 6.04 -25.27
CA LEU A 227 -20.79 7.45 -25.61
C LEU A 227 -20.11 7.61 -26.98
N GLN A 228 -18.96 6.96 -27.18
CA GLN A 228 -18.16 7.13 -28.39
C GLN A 228 -18.74 6.41 -29.61
N SER A 229 -19.23 5.19 -29.43
CA SER A 229 -19.63 4.31 -30.54
C SER A 229 -21.09 4.47 -30.95
N ALA A 230 -21.96 4.93 -30.05
CA ALA A 230 -23.40 5.02 -30.31
C ALA A 230 -23.95 6.45 -30.12
N MET A 231 -23.71 7.07 -28.95
CA MET A 231 -24.31 8.36 -28.62
C MET A 231 -23.79 9.48 -29.53
N LEU A 232 -22.46 9.62 -29.68
CA LEU A 232 -21.89 10.67 -30.52
C LEU A 232 -22.34 10.57 -31.99
N PRO A 233 -22.29 9.41 -32.67
CA PRO A 233 -22.83 9.28 -34.03
C PRO A 233 -24.32 9.59 -34.13
N ALA A 234 -25.13 9.15 -33.16
CA ALA A 234 -26.56 9.40 -33.17
C ALA A 234 -26.90 10.88 -32.98
N LEU A 235 -26.21 11.56 -32.05
CA LEU A 235 -26.35 12.99 -31.83
C LEU A 235 -25.87 13.79 -33.04
N ALA A 236 -24.76 13.39 -33.67
CA ALA A 236 -24.25 14.02 -34.88
C ALA A 236 -25.29 13.94 -36.02
N GLN A 237 -25.91 12.77 -36.20
CA GLN A 237 -26.97 12.58 -37.18
C GLN A 237 -28.21 13.43 -36.89
N GLN A 238 -28.65 13.50 -35.64
CA GLN A 238 -29.81 14.31 -35.25
C GLN A 238 -29.57 15.82 -35.40
N LEU A 239 -28.37 16.28 -35.04
CA LEU A 239 -27.96 17.68 -35.13
C LEU A 239 -27.54 18.10 -36.55
N GLN A 240 -27.48 17.15 -37.50
CA GLN A 240 -26.97 17.36 -38.86
C GLN A 240 -25.54 17.92 -38.86
N MET A 241 -24.73 17.46 -37.91
CA MET A 241 -23.31 17.80 -37.76
C MET A 241 -22.44 16.62 -38.18
N GLU A 242 -21.25 16.90 -38.73
CA GLU A 242 -20.23 15.87 -38.88
C GLU A 242 -19.69 15.44 -37.50
N PRO A 243 -19.25 14.17 -37.30
CA PRO A 243 -18.75 13.69 -36.01
C PRO A 243 -17.64 14.57 -35.42
N ASP A 244 -16.68 15.01 -36.25
CA ASP A 244 -15.58 15.88 -35.81
C ASP A 244 -16.08 17.26 -35.37
N GLN A 245 -17.14 17.77 -36.01
CA GLN A 245 -17.76 19.04 -35.63
C GLN A 245 -18.48 18.92 -34.30
N LEU A 246 -19.16 17.80 -34.04
CA LEU A 246 -19.81 17.54 -32.77
C LEU A 246 -18.77 17.41 -31.64
N VAL A 247 -17.66 16.72 -31.88
CA VAL A 247 -16.56 16.63 -30.89
C VAL A 247 -15.97 18.01 -30.59
N GLY A 248 -15.75 18.84 -31.61
CA GLY A 248 -15.33 20.22 -31.43
C GLY A 248 -16.34 21.06 -30.65
N PHE A 249 -17.63 20.94 -30.98
CA PHE A 249 -18.72 21.58 -30.25
C PHE A 249 -18.74 21.17 -28.77
N ILE A 250 -18.57 19.87 -28.47
CA ILE A 250 -18.52 19.38 -27.11
C ILE A 250 -17.30 19.95 -26.38
N GLY A 251 -16.12 19.94 -26.98
CA GLY A 251 -14.92 20.50 -26.35
C GLY A 251 -15.02 22.00 -26.06
N GLU A 252 -15.72 22.76 -26.89
CA GLU A 252 -15.90 24.21 -26.71
C GLU A 252 -17.01 24.56 -25.69
N ASN A 253 -18.10 23.79 -25.68
CA ASN A 253 -19.29 24.12 -24.87
C ASN A 253 -19.38 23.33 -23.56
N PHE A 254 -18.72 22.17 -23.50
CA PHE A 254 -18.69 21.23 -22.37
C PHE A 254 -17.23 20.79 -22.11
N PRO A 255 -16.39 21.72 -21.59
CA PRO A 255 -14.97 21.48 -21.44
C PRO A 255 -14.61 20.30 -20.53
N ALA A 256 -15.42 19.96 -19.51
CA ALA A 256 -15.13 18.81 -18.66
C ALA A 256 -15.30 17.50 -19.45
N MET A 257 -16.40 17.37 -20.20
CA MET A 257 -16.65 16.24 -21.08
C MET A 257 -15.56 16.12 -22.15
N GLY A 258 -15.20 17.23 -22.79
CA GLY A 258 -14.12 17.26 -23.80
C GLY A 258 -12.77 16.84 -23.22
N GLY A 259 -12.42 17.31 -22.03
CA GLY A 259 -11.17 16.97 -21.34
C GLY A 259 -11.09 15.49 -20.97
N VAL A 260 -12.17 14.91 -20.44
CA VAL A 260 -12.24 13.48 -20.11
C VAL A 260 -12.22 12.63 -21.38
N MET A 261 -12.96 12.98 -22.43
CA MET A 261 -12.93 12.25 -23.70
C MET A 261 -11.53 12.19 -24.31
N ALA A 262 -10.76 13.27 -24.21
CA ALA A 262 -9.40 13.34 -24.74
C ALA A 262 -8.41 12.44 -23.98
N ASN A 263 -8.67 12.16 -22.69
CA ASN A 263 -7.74 11.44 -21.82
C ASN A 263 -8.30 10.09 -21.30
N MET A 264 -9.52 9.71 -21.68
CA MET A 264 -10.26 8.59 -21.09
C MET A 264 -9.45 7.29 -21.08
N ASP A 265 -8.86 6.92 -22.22
CA ASP A 265 -8.08 5.68 -22.31
C ASP A 265 -6.89 5.66 -21.34
N ALA A 266 -6.20 6.80 -21.20
CA ALA A 266 -5.06 6.93 -20.31
C ALA A 266 -5.52 6.90 -18.83
N THR A 267 -6.60 7.60 -18.50
CA THR A 267 -7.20 7.62 -17.16
C THR A 267 -7.71 6.23 -16.76
N MET A 268 -8.44 5.54 -17.63
CA MET A 268 -8.92 4.18 -17.42
C MET A 268 -7.75 3.19 -17.27
N GLY A 269 -6.72 3.30 -18.10
CA GLY A 269 -5.52 2.47 -17.99
C GLY A 269 -4.80 2.63 -16.65
N ARG A 270 -4.72 3.87 -16.13
CA ARG A 270 -4.14 4.14 -14.81
C ARG A 270 -4.97 3.54 -13.68
N PHE A 271 -6.29 3.76 -13.66
CA PHE A 271 -7.14 3.18 -12.62
C PHE A 271 -7.17 1.66 -12.69
N GLN A 272 -7.20 1.07 -13.89
CA GLN A 272 -7.10 -0.37 -14.06
C GLN A 272 -5.77 -0.90 -13.51
N GLY A 273 -4.65 -0.25 -13.82
CA GLY A 273 -3.34 -0.61 -13.25
C GLY A 273 -3.31 -0.55 -11.73
N MET A 274 -3.92 0.48 -11.14
CA MET A 274 -4.06 0.59 -9.68
C MET A 274 -4.89 -0.57 -9.13
N VAL A 275 -6.10 -0.83 -9.66
CA VAL A 275 -6.97 -1.91 -9.19
C VAL A 275 -6.31 -3.28 -9.35
N THR A 276 -5.63 -3.54 -10.47
CA THR A 276 -4.85 -4.77 -10.68
C THR A 276 -3.73 -4.92 -9.65
N SER A 277 -3.05 -3.84 -9.27
CA SER A 277 -1.99 -3.88 -8.25
C SER A 277 -2.56 -4.19 -6.85
N PHE A 278 -3.74 -3.64 -6.52
CA PHE A 278 -4.46 -3.97 -5.30
C PHE A 278 -4.91 -5.45 -5.29
N ASP A 279 -5.51 -5.92 -6.39
CA ASP A 279 -5.97 -7.30 -6.53
C ASP A 279 -4.82 -8.31 -6.39
N ALA A 280 -3.72 -8.09 -7.11
CA ALA A 280 -2.54 -8.95 -7.07
C ALA A 280 -1.92 -9.06 -5.67
N ASN A 281 -2.11 -8.05 -4.82
CA ASN A 281 -1.55 -7.99 -3.48
C ASN A 281 -2.57 -8.28 -2.36
N LEU A 282 -3.79 -8.73 -2.67
CA LEU A 282 -4.76 -9.15 -1.65
C LEU A 282 -4.23 -10.30 -0.79
N ASP A 283 -3.66 -11.33 -1.43
CA ASP A 283 -3.09 -12.48 -0.73
C ASP A 283 -1.86 -12.07 0.11
N ASN A 284 -1.00 -11.20 -0.44
CA ASN A 284 0.14 -10.64 0.28
C ASN A 284 -0.31 -9.84 1.50
N TYR A 285 -1.36 -9.02 1.36
CA TYR A 285 -1.91 -8.25 2.48
C TYR A 285 -2.48 -9.15 3.57
N GLU A 286 -3.19 -10.23 3.24
CA GLU A 286 -3.71 -11.19 4.22
C GLU A 286 -2.60 -11.88 5.03
N VAL A 287 -1.42 -12.12 4.43
CA VAL A 287 -0.23 -12.62 5.14
C VAL A 287 0.32 -11.57 6.12
N LEU A 288 0.33 -10.30 5.73
CA LEU A 288 0.89 -9.20 6.52
C LEU A 288 -0.04 -8.72 7.64
N LYS A 289 -1.34 -8.72 7.39
CA LYS A 289 -2.38 -8.19 8.27
C LYS A 289 -2.28 -8.63 9.73
N PRO A 290 -2.08 -9.93 10.07
CA PRO A 290 -1.99 -10.36 11.48
C PRO A 290 -0.67 -10.00 12.16
N VAL A 291 0.36 -9.59 11.41
CA VAL A 291 1.70 -9.34 11.94
C VAL A 291 1.78 -7.93 12.53
N LYS A 292 2.39 -7.84 13.72
CA LYS A 292 2.75 -6.57 14.35
C LYS A 292 4.27 -6.44 14.40
N PHE A 293 4.82 -5.49 13.66
CA PHE A 293 6.25 -5.28 13.54
C PHE A 293 6.87 -4.71 14.82
N VAL A 294 6.14 -3.87 15.57
CA VAL A 294 6.65 -3.23 16.80
C VAL A 294 7.12 -4.27 17.83
N PRO A 295 6.32 -5.30 18.22
CA PRO A 295 6.77 -6.36 19.11
C PRO A 295 8.02 -7.12 18.63
N ILE A 296 8.15 -7.35 17.32
CA ILE A 296 9.29 -8.06 16.72
C ILE A 296 10.58 -7.25 16.93
N ILE A 297 10.55 -5.95 16.59
CA ILE A 297 11.70 -5.06 16.78
C ILE A 297 12.06 -4.93 18.26
N TRP A 298 11.08 -4.79 19.15
CA TRP A 298 11.35 -4.73 20.60
C TRP A 298 11.92 -6.03 21.14
N THR A 299 11.49 -7.19 20.63
CA THR A 299 12.09 -8.48 21.00
C THR A 299 13.58 -8.50 20.66
N MET A 300 13.95 -8.00 19.48
CA MET A 300 15.36 -7.89 19.08
C MET A 300 16.16 -6.97 20.00
N ILE A 301 15.62 -5.80 20.35
CA ILE A 301 16.27 -4.85 21.26
C ILE A 301 16.42 -5.44 22.67
N ILE A 302 15.36 -6.05 23.21
CA ILE A 302 15.37 -6.66 24.55
C ILE A 302 16.41 -7.79 24.62
N VAL A 303 16.48 -8.64 23.59
CA VAL A 303 17.52 -9.67 23.50
C VAL A 303 18.90 -9.03 23.41
N GLY A 304 19.08 -7.99 22.60
CA GLY A 304 20.34 -7.24 22.54
C GLY A 304 20.79 -6.73 23.92
N ILE A 305 19.88 -6.09 24.67
CA ILE A 305 20.14 -5.63 26.04
C ILE A 305 20.46 -6.80 26.97
N ALA A 306 19.72 -7.90 26.88
CA ALA A 306 19.97 -9.10 27.69
C ALA A 306 21.37 -9.66 27.44
N LEU A 307 21.80 -9.74 26.18
CA LEU A 307 23.16 -10.16 25.81
C LEU A 307 24.23 -9.23 26.39
N VAL A 308 24.00 -7.91 26.39
CA VAL A 308 24.91 -6.94 27.02
C VAL A 308 24.99 -7.17 28.53
N VAL A 309 23.85 -7.30 29.21
CA VAL A 309 23.79 -7.48 30.67
C VAL A 309 24.45 -8.80 31.08
N PHE A 310 24.11 -9.91 30.44
CA PHE A 310 24.65 -11.22 30.78
C PHE A 310 26.11 -11.38 30.35
N GLY A 311 26.49 -10.77 29.23
CA GLY A 311 27.87 -10.66 28.78
C GLY A 311 28.73 -9.87 29.77
N ALA A 312 28.30 -8.68 30.19
CA ALA A 312 28.99 -7.88 31.21
C ALA A 312 29.12 -8.63 32.54
N TRP A 313 28.05 -9.27 32.99
CA TRP A 313 28.05 -10.04 34.23
C TRP A 313 29.05 -11.19 34.18
N GLY A 314 29.08 -11.95 33.08
CA GLY A 314 30.06 -13.02 32.89
C GLY A 314 31.49 -12.49 32.74
N PHE A 315 31.69 -11.32 32.14
CA PHE A 315 33.01 -10.70 31.99
C PHE A 315 33.58 -10.28 33.35
N ILE A 316 32.78 -9.60 34.17
CA ILE A 316 33.16 -9.18 35.53
C ILE A 316 33.47 -10.42 36.38
N ALA A 317 32.61 -11.44 36.36
CA ALA A 317 32.83 -12.69 37.09
C ALA A 317 34.11 -13.42 36.67
N SER A 318 34.56 -13.26 35.41
CA SER A 318 35.84 -13.83 34.93
C SER A 318 37.08 -13.01 35.30
N SER A 319 36.91 -11.76 35.76
CA SER A 319 38.01 -10.88 36.17
C SER A 319 38.39 -11.02 37.64
N GLU A 320 37.54 -11.67 38.43
CA GLU A 320 37.78 -12.07 39.81
C GLU A 320 38.51 -13.44 39.92
N GLU A 321 38.72 -14.13 38.79
CA GLU A 321 39.51 -15.38 38.67
C GLU A 321 40.99 -15.09 38.34
#